data_AF-J5HXQ2-F1
#
_entry.id   AF-J5HXQ2-F1
#
_cell.length_a   1.000
_cell.length_b   1.000
_cell.length_c   1.000
_cell.angle_alpha   90.00
_cell.angle_beta   90.00
_cell.angle_gamma   90.00
#
_symmetry.space_group_name_H-M   'P 1'
#
loop_
_entity.id
_entity.type
_entity.pdbx_description
1 polymer ?
#
loop_
_entity_poly.entity_id
_entity_poly.type
_entity_poly.pdbx_seq_one_letter_code
_entity_poly.pdbx_strand_id
1 'polypeptide(L)'
;MTIQSRLLTVDFYNCKGDKCGNEALLREKVSEALAQMNLVPLQMISDVQMGGHISLMALLPDGHIALHVHPDLRHVSLDIYLCAENAALEPIANSMRRAFQPDKTKSTHLRRGDFRAPSEIRPKTTTRVAPFRRIKSTGAKVIRILARRTRR
;
A
#
# COMPACT_ATOMS: atom_id res chain seq x y z
N MET A 1 13.18 -3.55 20.39
CA MET A 1 12.54 -2.45 19.64
C MET A 1 11.70 -3.07 18.54
N THR A 2 10.38 -2.93 18.61
CA THR A 2 9.49 -3.33 17.51
C THR A 2 9.54 -2.25 16.44
N ILE A 3 10.15 -2.53 15.29
CA ILE A 3 10.09 -1.61 14.14
C ILE A 3 8.64 -1.58 13.68
N GLN A 4 7.90 -0.56 14.11
CA GLN A 4 6.56 -0.29 13.60
C GLN A 4 6.69 0.64 12.40
N SER A 5 6.38 0.12 11.22
CA SER A 5 6.25 0.93 10.02
C SER A 5 4.79 1.33 9.80
N ARG A 6 4.58 2.48 9.19
CA ARG A 6 3.26 3.02 8.89
C ARG A 6 3.10 3.11 7.37
N LEU A 7 1.98 2.63 6.88
CA LEU A 7 1.53 2.82 5.51
C LEU A 7 0.25 3.64 5.54
N LEU A 8 0.24 4.76 4.85
CA LEU A 8 -0.96 5.53 4.52
C LEU A 8 -1.23 5.34 3.02
N THR A 9 -2.34 4.70 2.69
CA THR A 9 -2.83 4.61 1.32
C THR A 9 -3.91 5.66 1.11
N VAL A 10 -3.90 6.35 -0.02
CA VAL A 10 -4.83 7.44 -0.34
C VAL A 10 -5.27 7.34 -1.80
N ASP A 11 -6.57 7.29 -2.01
CA ASP A 11 -7.19 7.49 -3.31
C ASP A 11 -7.74 8.91 -3.41
N PHE A 12 -7.33 9.63 -4.44
CA PHE A 12 -7.87 10.92 -4.84
C PHE A 12 -8.78 10.73 -6.05
N TYR A 13 -10.03 11.16 -5.93
CA TYR A 13 -11.04 11.02 -6.97
C TYR A 13 -11.45 12.37 -7.54
N ASN A 14 -11.73 12.38 -8.85
CA ASN A 14 -12.12 13.55 -9.62
C ASN A 14 -11.13 14.72 -9.51
N CYS A 15 -9.83 14.42 -9.53
CA CYS A 15 -8.76 15.41 -9.52
C CYS A 15 -8.92 16.42 -10.67
N LYS A 16 -8.51 17.68 -10.47
CA LYS A 16 -8.64 18.67 -11.55
C LYS A 16 -7.73 18.30 -12.73
N GLY A 17 -8.29 18.26 -13.94
CA GLY A 17 -7.70 17.59 -15.11
C GLY A 17 -6.34 18.17 -15.55
N ASP A 18 -6.09 19.45 -15.33
CA ASP A 18 -4.82 20.12 -15.62
C ASP A 18 -3.68 19.68 -14.68
N LYS A 19 -3.99 19.01 -13.57
CA LYS A 19 -3.02 18.57 -12.54
C LYS A 19 -2.58 17.12 -12.67
N CYS A 20 -3.14 16.37 -13.63
CA CYS A 20 -2.93 14.92 -13.73
C CYS A 20 -2.04 14.48 -14.91
N GLY A 21 -1.51 15.37 -15.74
CA GLY A 21 -0.90 14.98 -17.03
C GLY A 21 0.59 15.22 -17.21
N ASN A 22 1.32 15.78 -16.24
CA ASN A 22 2.71 16.19 -16.43
C ASN A 22 3.67 15.46 -15.47
N GLU A 23 4.48 14.56 -16.01
CA GLU A 23 5.46 13.77 -15.26
C GLU A 23 6.50 14.64 -14.54
N ALA A 24 7.07 15.64 -15.21
CA ALA A 24 8.12 16.49 -14.63
C ALA A 24 7.58 17.29 -13.44
N LEU A 25 6.40 17.90 -13.61
CA LEU A 25 5.70 18.60 -12.53
C LEU A 25 5.36 17.64 -11.39
N LEU A 26 5.00 16.39 -11.70
CA LEU A 26 4.68 15.40 -10.68
C LEU A 26 5.90 15.05 -9.82
N ARG A 27 7.06 14.83 -10.44
CA ARG A 27 8.33 14.59 -9.74
C ARG A 27 8.69 15.78 -8.84
N GLU A 28 8.52 17.00 -9.34
CA GLU A 28 8.74 18.22 -8.57
C GLU A 28 7.84 18.27 -7.33
N LYS A 29 6.53 18.04 -7.49
CA LYS A 29 5.56 18.07 -6.38
C LYS A 29 5.83 17.01 -5.32
N VAL A 30 6.23 15.80 -5.73
CA VAL A 30 6.64 14.74 -4.79
C VAL A 30 7.92 15.16 -4.07
N SER A 31 8.89 15.76 -4.75
CA SER A 31 10.14 16.23 -4.17
C SER A 31 9.91 17.36 -3.16
N GLU A 32 9.04 18.32 -3.48
CA GLU A 32 8.61 19.39 -2.56
C GLU A 32 7.93 18.82 -1.31
N ALA A 33 7.02 17.85 -1.48
CA ALA A 33 6.32 17.21 -0.36
C ALA A 33 7.28 16.45 0.58
N LEU A 34 8.29 15.79 0.01
CA LEU A 34 9.35 15.11 0.76
C LEU A 34 10.26 16.12 1.48
N ALA A 35 10.66 17.21 0.81
CA ALA A 35 11.52 18.24 1.36
C ALA A 35 10.87 18.95 2.56
N GLN A 36 9.54 19.18 2.55
CA GLN A 36 8.80 19.71 3.70
C GLN A 36 8.92 18.85 4.97
N MET A 37 9.25 17.57 4.80
CA MET A 37 9.44 16.60 5.87
C MET A 37 10.91 16.29 6.15
N ASN A 38 11.85 17.03 5.54
CA ASN A 38 13.29 16.73 5.55
C ASN A 38 13.62 15.30 5.09
N LEU A 39 12.81 14.74 4.20
CA LEU A 39 13.03 13.43 3.61
C LEU A 39 13.73 13.59 2.27
N VAL A 40 14.86 12.92 2.10
CA VAL A 40 15.62 12.93 0.85
C VAL A 40 15.46 11.56 0.18
N PRO A 41 14.89 11.49 -1.03
CA PRO A 41 14.80 10.22 -1.77
C PRO A 41 16.18 9.76 -2.21
N LEU A 42 16.45 8.47 -2.02
CA LEU A 42 17.64 7.80 -2.56
C LEU A 42 17.56 7.70 -4.09
N GLN A 43 16.35 7.46 -4.59
CA GLN A 43 16.07 7.37 -6.02
C GLN A 43 14.61 7.74 -6.26
N MET A 44 14.34 8.37 -7.40
CA MET A 44 12.97 8.59 -7.88
C MET A 44 12.89 8.18 -9.34
N ILE A 45 12.09 7.15 -9.60
CA ILE A 45 11.80 6.64 -10.94
C ILE A 45 10.37 6.98 -11.31
N SER A 46 10.14 7.32 -12.57
CA SER A 46 8.82 7.56 -13.13
C SER A 46 8.78 7.09 -14.58
N ASP A 47 7.59 6.75 -15.05
CA ASP A 47 7.35 6.35 -16.42
C ASP A 47 5.93 6.75 -16.85
N VAL A 48 5.81 7.16 -18.12
CA VAL A 48 4.54 7.50 -18.75
C VAL A 48 4.17 6.38 -19.71
N GLN A 49 3.15 5.62 -19.31
CA GLN A 49 2.67 4.48 -20.08
C GLN A 49 1.77 4.92 -21.23
N MET A 50 1.55 4.00 -22.17
CA MET A 50 0.57 4.16 -23.24
C MET A 50 -0.81 4.52 -22.68
N GLY A 51 -1.38 5.62 -23.15
CA GLY A 51 -2.62 6.20 -22.59
C GLY A 51 -2.39 7.29 -21.54
N GLY A 52 -1.15 7.74 -21.32
CA GLY A 52 -0.84 8.87 -20.43
C GLY A 52 -0.89 8.55 -18.94
N HIS A 53 -1.07 7.27 -18.58
CA HIS A 53 -0.95 6.83 -17.19
C HIS A 53 0.48 7.02 -16.68
N ILE A 54 0.63 7.68 -15.53
CA ILE A 54 1.95 7.98 -14.96
C ILE A 54 2.14 7.13 -13.71
N SER A 55 3.21 6.35 -13.67
CA SER A 55 3.68 5.67 -12.46
C SER A 55 4.91 6.40 -11.93
N LEU A 56 4.96 6.65 -10.63
CA LEU A 56 6.12 7.21 -9.95
C LEU A 56 6.39 6.45 -8.66
N MET A 57 7.67 6.14 -8.42
CA MET A 57 8.14 5.58 -7.16
C MET A 57 9.37 6.35 -6.66
N ALA A 58 9.30 6.84 -5.43
CA ALA A 58 10.41 7.44 -4.72
C ALA A 58 10.85 6.49 -3.61
N LEU A 59 12.08 6.00 -3.71
CA LEU A 59 12.74 5.18 -2.69
C LEU A 59 13.30 6.09 -1.60
N LEU A 60 12.97 5.80 -0.35
CA LEU A 60 13.49 6.50 0.84
C LEU A 60 14.40 5.54 1.63
N PRO A 61 15.34 6.04 2.45
CA PRO A 61 16.17 5.18 3.30
C PRO A 61 15.35 4.20 4.14
N ASP A 62 14.24 4.68 4.71
CA ASP A 62 13.37 3.93 5.60
C ASP A 62 11.94 3.84 5.05
N GLY A 63 11.76 3.66 3.74
CA GLY A 63 10.41 3.60 3.19
C GLY A 63 10.31 3.80 1.69
N HIS A 64 9.12 4.18 1.25
CA HIS A 64 8.88 4.59 -0.13
C HIS A 64 7.63 5.45 -0.24
N ILE A 65 7.58 6.21 -1.33
CA ILE A 65 6.34 6.75 -1.87
C ILE A 65 6.09 6.07 -3.20
N ALA A 66 4.87 5.57 -3.41
CA ALA A 66 4.42 5.09 -4.70
C ALA A 66 3.18 5.86 -5.12
N LEU A 67 3.10 6.20 -6.39
CA LEU A 67 2.03 7.03 -6.93
C LEU A 67 1.67 6.57 -8.33
N HIS A 68 0.37 6.47 -8.59
CA HIS A 68 -0.17 6.18 -9.92
C HIS A 68 -1.22 7.21 -10.29
N VAL A 69 -1.06 7.85 -11.44
CA VAL A 69 -1.98 8.87 -11.96
C VAL A 69 -2.66 8.34 -13.20
N HIS A 70 -3.98 8.31 -13.18
CA HIS A 70 -4.85 7.93 -14.29
C HIS A 70 -5.59 9.20 -14.78
N PRO A 71 -5.05 9.92 -15.80
CA PRO A 71 -5.63 11.19 -16.24
C PRO A 71 -7.08 11.05 -16.71
N ASP A 72 -7.37 10.03 -17.52
CA ASP A 72 -8.70 9.76 -18.08
C ASP A 72 -9.76 9.50 -16.99
N LEU A 73 -9.35 8.83 -15.91
CA LEU A 73 -10.22 8.54 -14.77
C LEU A 73 -10.25 9.68 -13.75
N ARG A 74 -9.43 10.73 -13.96
CA ARG A 74 -9.19 11.81 -13.00
C ARG A 74 -8.92 11.26 -11.60
N HIS A 75 -8.14 10.19 -11.53
CA HIS A 75 -7.87 9.43 -10.32
C HIS A 75 -6.37 9.35 -10.07
N VAL A 76 -6.01 9.42 -8.79
CA VAL A 76 -4.64 9.21 -8.33
C VAL A 76 -4.66 8.28 -7.13
N SER A 77 -3.87 7.22 -7.16
CA SER A 77 -3.55 6.43 -5.97
C SER A 77 -2.16 6.79 -5.46
N LEU A 78 -2.06 6.91 -4.14
CA LEU A 78 -0.87 7.32 -3.41
C LEU A 78 -0.64 6.37 -2.24
N ASP A 79 0.56 5.80 -2.15
CA ASP A 79 1.03 5.04 -1.01
C ASP A 79 2.21 5.77 -0.38
N ILE A 80 2.12 6.04 0.92
CA ILE A 80 3.18 6.64 1.73
C ILE A 80 3.57 5.61 2.78
N TYR A 81 4.75 5.01 2.64
CA TYR A 81 5.26 4.01 3.55
C TYR A 81 6.52 4.51 4.25
N LEU A 82 6.51 4.62 5.57
CA LEU A 82 7.68 4.98 6.37
C LEU A 82 7.87 3.99 7.53
N CYS A 83 9.11 3.55 7.72
CA CYS A 83 9.57 2.69 8.80
C CYS A 83 9.95 3.50 10.04
N ALA A 84 9.02 4.30 10.54
CA ALA A 84 9.20 5.04 11.79
C ALA A 84 7.93 5.00 12.64
N GLU A 85 8.11 4.70 13.94
CA GLU A 85 7.02 4.42 14.88
C GLU A 85 6.02 5.57 14.99
N ASN A 86 6.51 6.81 14.89
CA ASN A 86 5.73 8.04 15.02
C ASN A 86 5.75 8.92 13.75
N ALA A 87 5.98 8.33 12.58
CA ALA A 87 5.93 9.08 11.32
C ALA A 87 4.55 9.75 11.14
N ALA A 88 4.58 11.07 10.94
CA ALA A 88 3.44 11.84 10.45
C ALA A 88 3.41 11.73 8.92
N LEU A 89 2.43 11.00 8.39
CA LEU A 89 2.28 10.75 6.94
C LEU A 89 1.33 11.77 6.30
N GLU A 90 0.48 12.37 7.12
CA GLU A 90 -0.53 13.35 6.76
C GLU A 90 0.02 14.59 6.07
N PRO A 91 1.20 15.15 6.43
CA PRO A 91 1.76 16.30 5.72
C PRO A 91 2.02 16.01 4.24
N ILE A 92 2.55 14.83 3.92
CA ILE A 92 2.81 14.38 2.55
C ILE A 92 1.48 14.21 1.81
N ALA A 93 0.52 13.50 2.42
CA ALA A 93 -0.82 13.31 1.85
C ALA A 93 -1.54 14.65 1.60
N ASN A 94 -1.42 15.61 2.51
CA ASN A 94 -1.99 16.95 2.39
C ASN A 94 -1.33 17.76 1.28
N SER A 95 -0.01 17.64 1.11
CA SER A 95 0.69 18.26 -0.01
C SER A 95 0.20 17.73 -1.35
N MET A 96 0.07 16.41 -1.48
CA MET A 96 -0.48 15.79 -2.70
C MET A 96 -1.95 16.14 -2.92
N ARG A 97 -2.77 16.22 -1.85
CA ARG A 97 -4.15 16.70 -1.94
C ARG A 97 -4.23 18.11 -2.50
N ARG A 98 -3.35 19.02 -2.07
CA ARG A 98 -3.29 20.39 -2.63
C ARG A 98 -2.83 20.41 -4.09
N ALA A 99 -1.92 19.51 -4.47
CA ALA A 99 -1.44 19.39 -5.84
C ALA A 99 -2.54 18.91 -6.79
N PHE A 100 -3.31 17.89 -6.42
CA PHE A 100 -4.32 17.29 -7.29
C PHE A 100 -5.73 17.90 -7.17
N GLN A 101 -6.01 18.60 -6.08
CA GLN A 101 -7.31 19.21 -5.79
C GLN A 101 -8.51 18.28 -6.05
N PRO A 102 -8.56 17.10 -5.39
CA PRO A 102 -9.64 16.15 -5.60
C PRO A 102 -10.93 16.57 -4.91
N ASP A 103 -12.06 16.21 -5.49
CA ASP A 103 -13.37 16.41 -4.86
C ASP A 103 -13.56 15.44 -3.69
N LYS A 104 -13.05 14.22 -3.82
CA LYS A 104 -13.18 13.18 -2.81
C LYS A 104 -11.85 12.48 -2.56
N THR A 105 -11.65 12.09 -1.31
CA THR A 105 -10.48 11.33 -0.87
C THR A 105 -10.93 10.14 -0.06
N LYS A 106 -10.27 9.00 -0.24
CA LYS A 106 -10.39 7.83 0.63
C LYS A 106 -9.00 7.47 1.13
N SER A 107 -8.80 7.45 2.44
CA SER A 107 -7.52 7.09 3.05
C SER A 107 -7.65 5.86 3.94
N THR A 108 -6.60 5.04 4.01
CA THR A 108 -6.50 3.91 4.93
C THR A 108 -5.14 3.93 5.62
N HIS A 109 -5.13 3.85 6.95
CA HIS A 109 -3.91 3.73 7.74
C HIS A 109 -3.66 2.28 8.10
N LEU A 110 -2.44 1.81 7.86
CA LEU A 110 -2.00 0.45 8.13
C LEU A 110 -0.74 0.50 9.00
N ARG A 111 -0.77 -0.19 10.13
CA ARG A 111 0.45 -0.53 10.88
C ARG A 111 1.06 -1.77 10.26
N ARG A 112 2.35 -1.69 9.98
CA ARG A 112 3.13 -2.70 9.28
C ARG A 112 4.23 -3.14 10.24
N GLY A 113 4.48 -4.45 10.33
CA GLY A 113 5.44 -5.00 11.29
C GLY A 113 5.02 -4.94 12.77
N ASP A 114 3.74 -4.66 13.07
CA ASP A 114 3.20 -4.69 14.45
C ASP A 114 3.01 -6.15 14.91
N PHE A 115 4.12 -6.83 15.19
CA PHE A 115 4.13 -8.19 15.75
C PHE A 115 4.22 -8.06 17.28
N ARG A 116 3.11 -8.28 18.00
CA ARG A 116 3.11 -8.21 19.47
C ARG A 116 3.78 -9.42 20.11
N ALA A 117 3.86 -10.53 19.37
CA ALA A 117 4.56 -11.75 19.74
C ALA A 117 5.09 -12.50 18.50
N PRO A 118 6.15 -13.33 18.63
CA PRO A 118 6.65 -14.16 17.54
C PRO A 118 5.62 -15.11 16.91
N SER A 119 4.56 -15.47 17.67
CA SER A 119 3.44 -16.28 17.20
C SER A 119 2.51 -15.54 16.22
N GLU A 120 2.53 -14.20 16.21
CA GLU A 120 1.75 -13.37 15.28
C GLU A 120 2.48 -13.14 13.94
N ILE A 121 3.78 -13.47 13.86
CA ILE A 121 4.56 -13.46 12.62
C ILE A 121 3.99 -14.47 11.61
N ARG A 122 3.36 -15.55 12.09
CA ARG A 122 2.66 -16.50 11.21
C ARG A 122 1.29 -15.92 10.84
N PRO A 123 1.02 -15.62 9.56
CA PRO A 123 -0.33 -15.24 9.16
C PRO A 123 -1.28 -16.36 9.59
N LYS A 124 -2.25 -16.05 10.46
CA LYS A 124 -3.33 -16.98 10.75
C LYS A 124 -4.14 -17.08 9.47
N THR A 125 -3.86 -18.09 8.64
CA THR A 125 -4.65 -18.39 7.44
C THR A 125 -6.05 -18.77 7.89
N THR A 126 -6.91 -17.76 8.08
CA THR A 126 -8.34 -17.96 8.29
C THR A 126 -8.93 -18.30 6.93
N THR A 127 -8.76 -19.55 6.52
CA THR A 127 -9.47 -20.06 5.35
C THR A 127 -10.97 -19.96 5.66
N ARG A 128 -11.65 -19.00 5.02
CA ARG A 128 -13.11 -18.86 5.01
C ARG A 128 -13.72 -20.00 4.20
N VAL A 129 -13.49 -21.24 4.64
CA VAL A 129 -14.21 -22.38 4.08
C VAL A 129 -15.54 -22.44 4.81
N ALA A 130 -16.63 -22.47 4.04
CA ALA A 130 -17.97 -22.67 4.61
C ALA A 130 -17.96 -23.86 5.59
N PRO A 131 -18.67 -23.78 6.74
CA PRO A 131 -18.62 -24.80 7.80
C PRO A 131 -18.80 -26.22 7.27
N PHE A 132 -19.71 -26.40 6.31
CA PHE A 132 -20.01 -27.68 5.68
C PHE A 132 -18.81 -28.28 4.91
N ARG A 133 -18.02 -27.45 4.22
CA ARG A 133 -16.85 -27.89 3.44
C ARG A 133 -15.65 -28.19 4.35
N ARG A 134 -15.56 -27.56 5.53
CA ARG A 134 -14.62 -27.94 6.61
C ARG A 134 -14.89 -29.37 7.09
N ILE A 135 -16.14 -29.69 7.44
CA ILE A 135 -16.53 -31.03 7.94
C ILE A 135 -16.19 -32.12 6.92
N LYS A 136 -16.55 -31.93 5.64
CA LYS A 136 -16.24 -32.90 4.57
C LYS A 136 -14.73 -33.10 4.38
N SER A 137 -13.94 -32.03 4.46
CA SER A 137 -12.48 -32.11 4.30
C SER A 137 -11.77 -32.79 5.49
N THR A 138 -12.28 -32.60 6.71
CA THR A 138 -11.74 -33.24 7.91
C THR A 138 -12.05 -34.73 7.90
N GLY A 139 -13.29 -35.12 7.59
CA GLY A 139 -13.67 -36.53 7.47
C GLY A 139 -12.82 -37.28 6.44
N ALA A 140 -12.61 -36.68 5.26
CA ALA A 140 -11.75 -37.25 4.22
C ALA A 140 -10.29 -37.41 4.67
N LYS A 141 -9.76 -36.49 5.48
CA LYS A 141 -8.39 -36.57 6.04
C LYS A 141 -8.28 -37.69 7.08
N VAL A 142 -9.26 -37.82 7.98
CA VAL A 142 -9.28 -38.87 9.01
C VAL A 142 -9.37 -40.25 8.37
N ILE A 143 -10.26 -40.45 7.40
CA ILE A 143 -10.39 -41.72 6.66
C ILE A 143 -9.07 -42.08 5.98
N ARG A 144 -8.39 -41.10 5.35
CA ARG A 144 -7.09 -41.33 4.69
C ARG A 144 -6.00 -41.75 5.68
N ILE A 145 -6.00 -41.19 6.89
CA ILE A 145 -5.03 -41.54 7.94
C ILE A 145 -5.33 -42.94 8.48
N LEU A 146 -6.59 -43.27 8.74
CA LEU A 146 -7.01 -44.59 9.21
C LEU A 146 -6.71 -45.68 8.18
N ALA A 147 -7.04 -45.45 6.91
CA ALA A 147 -6.77 -46.37 5.82
C ALA A 147 -5.26 -46.65 5.60
N ARG A 148 -4.39 -45.69 5.95
CA ARG A 148 -2.94 -45.85 5.92
C ARG A 148 -2.40 -46.65 7.11
N ARG A 149 -3.07 -46.60 8.27
CA ARG A 149 -2.71 -47.37 9.46
C ARG A 149 -3.03 -48.85 9.32
N THR A 150 -4.10 -49.20 8.60
CA THR A 150 -4.50 -50.60 8.32
C THR A 150 -3.68 -51.29 7.22
N ARG A 151 -2.73 -50.59 6.58
CA ARG A 151 -1.81 -51.16 5.57
C ARG A 151 -0.38 -51.35 6.09
N ARG A 152 -0.17 -51.29 7.41
CA ARG A 152 1.04 -51.76 8.08
C ARG A 152 0.72 -53.00 8.89
#